data_AF-A0A661ZC72-F1
#
_entry.id   AF-A0A661ZC72-F1
#
_cell.length_a   1.000
_cell.length_b   1.000
_cell.length_c   1.000
_cell.angle_alpha   90.00
_cell.angle_beta   90.00
_cell.angle_gamma   90.00
#
_symmetry.space_group_name_H-M   'P 1'
#
loop_
_entity.id
_entity.type
_entity.pdbx_description
1 polymer ?
#
loop_
_entity_poly.entity_id
_entity_poly.type
_entity_poly.pdbx_seq_one_letter_code
_entity_poly.pdbx_strand_id
1 'polypeptide(L)'
;MGGHIFEIIIMLFGAAILGFFIGWFLKNNKITELQGYIDALEDKNNRLQTDYNKNERLLIECQTEKRKAEAEKQQIEKLLINCEGKLTLSDIELAKNKIESTSQTLVSAPKTKAKAKTKTKTKVKTDNLKRIEGIGPKIASIFKEAKIDTFVKLSKAKAEKISDLLVKAGGNSYNRFDPLTWPEQAKLAAEEKWEELKKLQDELKGGRKK
;
A
#
# COMPACT_ATOMS: atom_id res chain seq x y z
N MET A 1 -79.28 -39.70 7.15
CA MET A 1 -77.87 -39.98 7.49
C MET A 1 -76.83 -39.21 6.66
N GLY A 2 -77.18 -38.52 5.57
CA GLY A 2 -76.19 -37.87 4.68
C GLY A 2 -75.64 -36.50 5.13
N GLY A 3 -76.35 -35.73 5.95
CA GLY A 3 -75.96 -34.35 6.30
C GLY A 3 -74.64 -34.24 7.09
N HIS A 4 -74.45 -35.10 8.09
CA HIS A 4 -73.25 -35.06 8.94
C HIS A 4 -71.96 -35.48 8.20
N ILE A 5 -72.07 -36.29 7.14
CA ILE A 5 -70.91 -36.71 6.34
C ILE A 5 -70.34 -35.53 5.56
N PHE A 6 -71.20 -34.66 5.02
CA PHE A 6 -70.78 -33.50 4.25
C PHE A 6 -70.09 -32.43 5.13
N GLU A 7 -70.59 -32.21 6.35
CA GLU A 7 -69.96 -31.30 7.31
C GLU A 7 -68.57 -31.78 7.74
N ILE A 8 -68.40 -33.08 7.97
CA ILE A 8 -67.09 -33.67 8.32
C ILE A 8 -66.09 -33.47 7.17
N ILE A 9 -66.51 -33.65 5.92
CA ILE A 9 -65.65 -33.44 4.75
C ILE A 9 -65.20 -31.97 4.65
N ILE A 10 -66.11 -31.02 4.86
CA ILE A 10 -65.78 -29.59 4.85
C ILE A 10 -64.80 -29.23 5.98
N MET A 11 -64.98 -29.76 7.19
CA MET A 11 -64.07 -29.51 8.30
C MET A 11 -62.67 -30.09 8.05
N LEU A 12 -62.57 -31.29 7.47
CA LEU A 12 -61.28 -31.90 7.13
C LEU A 12 -60.55 -31.12 6.03
N PHE A 13 -61.28 -30.67 5.00
CA PHE A 13 -60.70 -29.80 3.97
C PHE A 13 -60.27 -28.45 4.54
N GLY A 14 -61.09 -27.84 5.40
CA GLY A 14 -60.74 -26.59 6.07
C GLY A 14 -59.48 -26.70 6.92
N ALA A 15 -59.34 -27.79 7.69
CA ALA A 15 -58.15 -28.06 8.48
C ALA A 15 -56.90 -28.30 7.62
N ALA A 16 -57.03 -29.02 6.49
CA ALA A 16 -55.93 -29.25 5.56
C ALA A 16 -55.45 -27.95 4.90
N ILE A 17 -56.38 -27.09 4.47
CA ILE A 17 -56.08 -25.79 3.88
C ILE A 17 -55.40 -24.88 4.91
N LEU A 18 -55.92 -24.83 6.14
CA LEU A 18 -55.35 -24.03 7.22
C LEU A 18 -53.91 -24.48 7.56
N GLY A 19 -53.69 -25.79 7.66
CA GLY A 19 -52.36 -26.37 7.88
C GLY A 19 -51.38 -26.05 6.74
N PHE A 20 -51.84 -26.09 5.49
CA PHE A 20 -51.05 -25.69 4.32
C PHE A 20 -50.63 -24.21 4.39
N PHE A 21 -51.56 -23.30 4.68
CA PHE A 21 -51.26 -21.88 4.77
C PHE A 21 -50.34 -21.53 5.93
N ILE A 22 -50.52 -22.16 7.10
CA ILE A 22 -49.63 -21.98 8.26
C ILE A 22 -48.21 -22.48 7.91
N GLY A 23 -48.10 -23.67 7.32
CA GLY A 23 -46.80 -24.22 6.90
C GLY A 23 -46.13 -23.38 5.81
N TRP A 24 -46.90 -22.92 4.83
CA TRP A 24 -46.44 -22.02 3.77
C TRP A 24 -45.94 -20.70 4.36
N PHE A 25 -46.71 -20.05 5.24
CA PHE A 25 -46.35 -18.76 5.83
C PHE A 25 -45.06 -18.84 6.67
N LEU A 26 -44.92 -19.87 7.51
CA LEU A 26 -43.72 -20.08 8.32
C LEU A 26 -42.48 -20.36 7.45
N LYS A 27 -42.64 -21.12 6.36
CA LYS A 27 -41.55 -21.43 5.43
C LYS A 27 -41.18 -20.24 4.55
N ASN A 28 -42.16 -19.46 4.12
CA ASN A 28 -41.96 -18.35 3.18
C ASN A 28 -41.10 -17.24 3.80
N ASN A 29 -41.33 -16.90 5.08
CA ASN A 29 -40.52 -15.88 5.77
C ASN A 29 -39.03 -16.25 5.80
N LYS A 30 -38.70 -17.51 6.09
CA LYS A 30 -37.30 -17.97 6.12
C LYS A 30 -36.68 -18.01 4.73
N ILE A 31 -37.45 -18.40 3.71
CA ILE A 31 -37.01 -18.36 2.30
C ILE A 31 -36.67 -16.93 1.89
N THR A 32 -37.50 -15.95 2.24
CA THR A 32 -37.25 -14.53 1.92
C THR A 32 -35.97 -14.02 2.58
N GLU A 33 -35.71 -14.38 3.84
CA GLU A 33 -34.47 -14.01 4.53
C GLU A 33 -33.24 -14.62 3.86
N LEU A 34 -33.30 -15.93 3.55
CA LEU A 34 -32.24 -16.65 2.84
C LEU A 34 -31.97 -16.05 1.45
N GLN A 35 -33.02 -15.66 0.72
CA GLN A 35 -32.89 -15.01 -0.57
C GLN A 35 -32.18 -13.66 -0.43
N GLY A 36 -32.54 -12.85 0.58
CA GLY A 36 -31.86 -11.60 0.86
C GLY A 36 -30.36 -11.76 1.17
N TYR A 37 -29.97 -12.84 1.87
CA TYR A 37 -28.56 -13.15 2.06
C TYR A 37 -27.84 -13.54 0.76
N ILE A 38 -28.48 -14.34 -0.10
CA ILE A 38 -27.94 -14.73 -1.40
C ILE A 38 -27.72 -13.48 -2.26
N ASP A 39 -28.73 -12.63 -2.38
CA ASP A 39 -28.66 -11.40 -3.17
C ASP A 39 -27.55 -10.48 -2.63
N ALA A 40 -27.43 -10.33 -1.30
CA ALA A 40 -26.37 -9.53 -0.70
C ALA A 40 -24.96 -10.10 -0.90
N LEU A 41 -24.82 -11.43 -0.95
CA LEU A 41 -23.56 -12.11 -1.27
C LEU A 41 -23.19 -11.94 -2.74
N GLU A 42 -24.17 -12.06 -3.63
CA GLU A 42 -24.00 -11.82 -5.07
C GLU A 42 -23.58 -10.37 -5.33
N ASP A 43 -24.21 -9.40 -4.67
CA ASP A 43 -23.87 -7.99 -4.78
C ASP A 43 -22.43 -7.71 -4.32
N LYS A 44 -22.01 -8.31 -3.21
CA LYS A 44 -20.62 -8.22 -2.71
C LYS A 44 -19.63 -8.83 -3.69
N ASN A 45 -19.97 -9.98 -4.28
CA ASN A 45 -19.10 -10.64 -5.23
C ASN A 45 -18.93 -9.80 -6.51
N ASN A 46 -20.02 -9.22 -7.02
CA ASN A 46 -20.02 -8.33 -8.18
C ASN A 46 -19.21 -7.05 -7.94
N ARG A 47 -19.35 -6.44 -6.75
CA ARG A 47 -18.53 -5.29 -6.34
C ARG A 47 -17.05 -5.65 -6.25
N LEU A 48 -16.73 -6.78 -5.62
CA LEU A 48 -15.35 -7.25 -5.48
C LEU A 48 -14.72 -7.51 -6.85
N GLN A 49 -15.46 -8.10 -7.77
CA GLN A 49 -15.02 -8.30 -9.15
C GLN A 49 -14.77 -6.97 -9.87
N THR A 50 -15.63 -5.98 -9.66
CA THR A 50 -15.46 -4.64 -10.23
C THR A 50 -14.21 -3.95 -9.71
N ASP A 51 -13.97 -4.02 -8.39
CA ASP A 51 -12.76 -3.46 -7.77
C ASP A 51 -11.49 -4.19 -8.22
N TYR A 52 -11.54 -5.51 -8.38
CA TYR A 52 -10.44 -6.30 -8.93
C TYR A 52 -10.09 -5.82 -10.35
N ASN A 53 -11.08 -5.76 -11.25
CA ASN A 53 -10.89 -5.31 -12.63
C ASN A 53 -10.35 -3.87 -12.69
N LYS A 54 -10.82 -3.00 -11.79
CA LYS A 54 -10.33 -1.62 -11.68
C LYS A 54 -8.86 -1.59 -11.26
N ASN A 55 -8.48 -2.36 -10.24
CA ASN A 55 -7.10 -2.43 -9.77
C ASN A 55 -6.18 -3.03 -10.84
N GLU A 56 -6.64 -4.00 -11.61
CA GLU A 56 -5.91 -4.56 -12.76
C GLU A 56 -5.65 -3.50 -13.83
N ARG A 57 -6.67 -2.71 -14.20
CA ARG A 57 -6.50 -1.57 -15.12
C ARG A 57 -5.51 -0.54 -14.60
N LEU A 58 -5.61 -0.17 -13.33
CA LEU A 58 -4.68 0.77 -12.70
C LEU A 58 -3.23 0.24 -12.69
N LEU A 59 -3.06 -1.08 -12.50
CA LEU A 59 -1.74 -1.71 -12.56
C LEU A 59 -1.15 -1.63 -13.97
N ILE A 60 -1.96 -1.90 -15.00
CA ILE A 60 -1.55 -1.77 -16.40
C ILE A 60 -1.19 -0.31 -16.71
N GLU A 61 -2.03 0.64 -16.32
CA GLU A 61 -1.81 2.07 -16.53
C GLU A 61 -0.50 2.52 -15.87
N CYS A 62 -0.30 2.18 -14.60
CA CYS A 62 0.93 2.47 -13.87
C CYS A 62 2.19 1.88 -14.56
N GLN A 63 2.09 0.65 -15.06
CA GLN A 63 3.19 0.03 -15.82
C GLN A 63 3.47 0.75 -17.14
N THR A 64 2.43 1.20 -17.85
CA THR A 64 2.61 1.95 -19.10
C THR A 64 3.29 3.29 -18.87
N GLU A 65 2.88 4.04 -17.85
CA GLU A 65 3.52 5.30 -17.46
C GLU A 65 4.97 5.09 -17.03
N LYS A 66 5.25 4.02 -16.29
CA LYS A 66 6.62 3.65 -15.94
C LYS A 66 7.48 3.37 -17.19
N ARG A 67 6.96 2.62 -18.18
CA ARG A 67 7.68 2.35 -19.44
C ARG A 67 7.95 3.64 -20.23
N LYS A 68 6.98 4.56 -20.28
CA LYS A 68 7.17 5.86 -20.95
C LYS A 68 8.30 6.66 -20.29
N ALA A 69 8.27 6.78 -18.95
CA ALA A 69 9.32 7.49 -18.21
C ALA A 69 10.71 6.84 -18.38
N GLU A 70 10.78 5.50 -18.45
CA GLU A 70 12.03 4.78 -18.73
C GLU A 70 12.54 5.06 -20.15
N ALA A 71 11.65 5.12 -21.15
CA ALA A 71 12.02 5.47 -22.52
C ALA A 71 12.52 6.92 -22.64
N GLU A 72 11.84 7.87 -21.99
CA GLU A 72 12.29 9.27 -21.92
C GLU A 72 13.66 9.41 -21.25
N LYS A 73 13.87 8.70 -20.14
CA LYS A 73 15.18 8.65 -19.46
C LYS A 73 16.27 8.14 -20.41
N GLN A 74 16.02 7.05 -21.12
CA GLN A 74 16.97 6.51 -22.11
C GLN A 74 17.24 7.49 -23.25
N GLN A 75 16.23 8.24 -23.70
CA GLN A 75 16.39 9.26 -24.72
C GLN A 75 17.24 10.43 -24.22
N ILE A 76 17.01 10.91 -23.00
CA ILE A 76 17.83 11.95 -22.35
C ILE A 76 19.28 11.48 -22.20
N GLU A 77 19.50 10.23 -21.79
CA GLU A 77 20.85 9.65 -21.64
C GLU A 77 21.59 9.61 -22.99
N LYS A 78 20.91 9.18 -24.07
CA LYS A 78 21.47 9.24 -25.43
C LYS A 78 21.81 10.67 -25.86
N LEU A 79 20.94 11.64 -25.56
CA LEU A 79 21.18 13.04 -25.86
C LEU A 79 22.36 13.60 -25.06
N LEU A 80 22.50 13.21 -23.79
CA LEU A 80 23.61 13.62 -22.94
C LEU A 80 24.95 13.11 -23.51
N ILE A 81 25.02 11.82 -23.86
CA ILE A 81 26.21 11.21 -24.49
C ILE A 81 26.56 11.92 -25.81
N ASN A 82 25.56 12.25 -26.63
CA ASN A 82 25.77 12.97 -27.88
C ASN A 82 26.23 14.42 -27.66
N CYS A 83 25.72 15.10 -26.64
CA CYS A 83 26.16 16.44 -26.26
C CYS A 83 27.57 16.45 -25.68
N GLU A 84 27.92 15.48 -24.84
CA GLU A 84 29.29 15.29 -24.33
C GLU A 84 30.27 15.00 -25.47
N GLY A 85 29.91 14.14 -26.42
CA GLY A 85 30.72 13.88 -27.62
C GLY A 85 30.90 15.11 -28.52
N LYS A 86 29.93 16.03 -28.55
CA LYS A 86 30.04 17.32 -29.27
C LYS A 86 30.92 18.33 -28.53
N LEU A 87 31.00 18.27 -27.20
CA LEU A 87 31.80 19.19 -26.39
C LEU A 87 33.32 18.87 -26.37
N THR A 88 33.75 17.70 -26.89
CA THR A 88 35.13 17.21 -26.67
C THR A 88 36.07 17.24 -27.87
N LEU A 89 35.67 17.66 -29.08
CA LEU A 89 36.59 17.67 -30.24
C LEU A 89 36.68 18.98 -31.04
N SER A 90 35.68 19.87 -30.98
CA SER A 90 35.79 21.18 -31.68
C SER A 90 36.22 22.33 -30.76
N ASP A 91 35.78 22.35 -29.50
CA ASP A 91 35.99 23.51 -28.62
C ASP A 91 37.36 23.49 -27.90
N ILE A 92 37.94 22.31 -27.66
CA ILE A 92 39.25 22.16 -27.01
C ILE A 92 40.41 22.47 -27.97
N GLU A 93 40.25 22.21 -29.26
CA GLU A 93 41.28 22.43 -30.29
C GLU A 93 41.39 23.92 -30.68
N LEU A 94 40.25 24.64 -30.70
CA LEU A 94 40.21 26.10 -30.87
C LEU A 94 40.73 26.87 -29.64
N ALA A 95 40.56 26.33 -28.42
CA ALA A 95 41.08 26.93 -27.20
C ALA A 95 42.59 26.66 -26.98
N LYS A 96 43.10 25.47 -27.35
CA LYS A 96 44.53 25.14 -27.24
C LYS A 96 45.42 26.00 -28.13
N ASN A 97 44.99 26.26 -29.36
CA ASN A 97 45.76 27.10 -30.30
C ASN A 97 45.82 28.59 -29.89
N LYS A 98 44.99 29.02 -28.92
CA LYS A 98 45.01 30.38 -28.36
C LYS A 98 45.74 30.51 -27.02
N ILE A 99 46.08 29.40 -26.37
CA ILE A 99 46.70 29.38 -25.03
C ILE A 99 48.19 28.98 -25.07
N GLU A 100 48.68 28.32 -26.13
CA GLU A 100 50.11 27.99 -26.26
C GLU A 100 51.04 29.20 -26.54
N SER A 101 50.51 30.41 -26.72
CA SER A 101 51.32 31.63 -26.81
C SER A 101 51.57 32.34 -25.46
N THR A 102 51.08 31.83 -24.31
CA THR A 102 51.25 32.54 -23.03
C THR A 102 51.27 31.59 -21.84
N SER A 103 52.38 31.58 -21.09
CA SER A 103 52.59 30.98 -19.76
C SER A 103 53.35 29.65 -19.70
N GLN A 104 54.63 29.68 -20.06
CA GLN A 104 55.65 28.99 -19.28
C GLN A 104 55.88 29.74 -17.97
N THR A 105 55.17 29.45 -16.87
CA THR A 105 55.71 29.69 -15.51
C THR A 105 54.88 28.99 -14.40
N LEU A 106 55.59 28.27 -13.51
CA LEU A 106 55.25 27.90 -12.11
C LEU A 106 54.21 26.76 -11.91
N VAL A 107 54.57 25.48 -11.70
CA VAL A 107 55.27 24.78 -10.58
C VAL A 107 54.43 24.58 -9.29
N SER A 108 54.26 23.30 -8.95
CA SER A 108 54.05 22.65 -7.63
C SER A 108 52.64 22.40 -7.05
N ALA A 109 52.34 21.10 -6.89
CA ALA A 109 51.33 20.46 -6.03
C ALA A 109 51.80 20.45 -4.54
N PRO A 110 51.16 19.79 -3.52
CA PRO A 110 50.02 18.84 -3.52
C PRO A 110 49.02 18.82 -2.29
N LYS A 111 47.87 18.16 -2.51
CA LYS A 111 46.96 17.33 -1.63
C LYS A 111 46.94 17.47 -0.09
N THR A 112 45.72 17.59 0.50
CA THR A 112 45.35 16.86 1.76
C THR A 112 43.83 16.59 1.93
N LYS A 113 43.51 15.43 2.51
CA LYS A 113 42.18 14.84 2.86
C LYS A 113 41.62 15.42 4.17
N ALA A 114 40.28 15.51 4.34
CA ALA A 114 39.56 15.11 5.58
C ALA A 114 38.01 15.26 5.53
N LYS A 115 37.33 14.13 5.82
CA LYS A 115 36.03 13.93 6.50
C LYS A 115 34.96 15.04 6.50
N ALA A 116 33.83 14.77 5.84
CA ALA A 116 32.55 15.44 6.08
C ALA A 116 31.54 14.47 6.74
N LYS A 117 31.24 14.69 8.02
CA LYS A 117 30.00 14.23 8.66
C LYS A 117 28.88 15.15 8.15
N THR A 118 28.16 14.74 7.11
CA THR A 118 27.06 15.54 6.60
C THR A 118 25.77 15.14 7.32
N LYS A 119 25.42 15.91 8.36
CA LYS A 119 24.05 16.04 8.82
C LYS A 119 23.24 16.66 7.67
N THR A 120 22.72 15.83 6.77
CA THR A 120 21.81 16.28 5.73
C THR A 120 20.46 16.55 6.38
N LYS A 121 20.24 17.82 6.73
CA LYS A 121 18.90 18.40 6.89
C LYS A 121 18.19 18.29 5.54
N THR A 122 17.52 17.19 5.29
CA THR A 122 16.64 17.02 4.14
C THR A 122 15.24 17.48 4.50
N LYS A 123 14.75 18.43 3.70
CA LYS A 123 13.35 18.75 3.41
C LYS A 123 12.39 17.67 3.91
N VAL A 124 11.41 18.04 4.73
CA VAL A 124 10.41 17.14 5.35
C VAL A 124 9.73 16.31 4.26
N LYS A 125 10.32 15.15 3.97
CA LYS A 125 9.81 14.17 3.02
C LYS A 125 9.10 13.16 3.89
N THR A 126 7.78 13.11 3.78
CA THR A 126 6.98 12.05 4.39
C THR A 126 7.46 10.71 3.82
N ASP A 127 7.79 9.77 4.68
CA ASP A 127 8.21 8.43 4.28
C ASP A 127 6.99 7.55 4.00
N ASN A 128 7.18 6.56 3.14
CA ASN A 128 6.15 5.57 2.87
C ASN A 128 6.17 4.47 3.95
N LEU A 129 5.46 4.70 5.06
CA LEU A 129 5.36 3.76 6.17
C LEU A 129 4.75 2.40 5.80
N LYS A 130 4.08 2.28 4.65
CA LYS A 130 3.53 1.01 4.15
C LYS A 130 4.60 -0.02 3.78
N ARG A 131 5.89 0.37 3.78
CA ARG A 131 7.02 -0.56 3.61
C ARG A 131 7.27 -1.45 4.83
N ILE A 132 6.68 -1.12 5.96
CA ILE A 132 6.76 -1.91 7.19
C ILE A 132 5.61 -2.90 7.20
N GLU A 133 5.93 -4.16 7.43
CA GLU A 133 4.95 -5.24 7.47
C GLU A 133 3.99 -5.04 8.64
N GLY A 134 2.69 -5.20 8.37
CA GLY A 134 1.61 -4.92 9.31
C GLY A 134 1.06 -3.49 9.23
N ILE A 135 1.76 -2.55 8.58
CA ILE A 135 1.25 -1.18 8.36
C ILE A 135 0.52 -1.09 7.01
N GLY A 136 -0.81 -1.25 7.06
CA GLY A 136 -1.69 -1.03 5.92
C GLY A 136 -2.02 0.45 5.66
N PRO A 137 -2.74 0.78 4.56
CA PRO A 137 -3.10 2.16 4.20
C PRO A 137 -3.82 2.93 5.31
N LYS A 138 -4.72 2.28 6.06
CA LYS A 138 -5.47 2.91 7.16
C LYS A 138 -4.56 3.29 8.35
N ILE A 139 -3.67 2.38 8.74
CA ILE A 139 -2.70 2.60 9.82
C ILE A 139 -1.72 3.71 9.44
N ALA A 140 -1.25 3.71 8.18
CA ALA A 140 -0.39 4.79 7.67
C ALA A 140 -1.10 6.16 7.72
N SER A 141 -2.39 6.23 7.41
CA SER A 141 -3.18 7.48 7.55
C SER A 141 -3.26 7.94 9.01
N ILE A 142 -3.56 7.04 9.94
CA ILE A 142 -3.60 7.34 11.38
C ILE A 142 -2.25 7.90 11.86
N PHE A 143 -1.14 7.30 11.43
CA PHE A 143 0.19 7.80 11.77
C PHE A 143 0.49 9.18 11.19
N LYS A 144 0.05 9.44 9.96
CA LYS A 144 0.18 10.75 9.34
C LYS A 144 -0.60 11.82 10.11
N GLU A 145 -1.83 11.52 10.52
CA GLU A 145 -2.66 12.40 11.37
C GLU A 145 -2.00 12.67 12.73
N ALA A 146 -1.38 11.64 13.31
CA ALA A 146 -0.60 11.75 14.54
C ALA A 146 0.82 12.34 14.37
N LYS A 147 1.15 12.86 13.18
CA LYS A 147 2.45 13.44 12.81
C LYS A 147 3.65 12.48 12.92
N ILE A 148 3.39 11.17 12.91
CA ILE A 148 4.37 10.09 12.75
C ILE A 148 4.44 9.74 11.26
N ASP A 149 5.10 10.59 10.49
CA ASP A 149 5.09 10.52 9.02
C ASP A 149 6.47 10.14 8.43
N THR A 150 7.42 9.73 9.27
CA THR A 150 8.75 9.30 8.86
C THR A 150 9.18 8.02 9.56
N PHE A 151 10.04 7.23 8.92
CA PHE A 151 10.64 6.02 9.50
C PHE A 151 11.38 6.34 10.79
N VAL A 152 12.08 7.48 10.83
CA VAL A 152 12.81 7.96 12.01
C VAL A 152 11.89 8.27 13.19
N LYS A 153 10.69 8.82 12.94
CA LYS A 153 9.73 9.09 14.01
C LYS A 153 9.12 7.78 14.53
N LEU A 154 8.77 6.87 13.62
CA LEU A 154 8.18 5.59 13.99
C LEU A 154 9.19 4.69 14.73
N SER A 155 10.47 4.71 14.36
CA SER A 155 11.52 3.92 15.04
C SER A 155 11.81 4.36 16.48
N LYS A 156 11.47 5.61 16.81
CA LYS A 156 11.59 6.16 18.17
C LYS A 156 10.34 5.95 19.01
N ALA A 157 9.23 5.57 18.40
CA ALA A 157 7.99 5.32 19.12
C ALA A 157 8.05 3.95 19.81
N LYS A 158 7.52 3.88 21.04
CA LYS A 158 7.36 2.60 21.75
C LYS A 158 6.14 1.85 21.19
N ALA A 159 6.21 0.52 21.14
CA ALA A 159 5.11 -0.33 20.68
C ALA A 159 3.80 -0.05 21.46
N GLU A 160 3.88 0.14 22.78
CA GLU A 160 2.74 0.51 23.63
C GLU A 160 2.10 1.83 23.19
N LYS A 161 2.91 2.86 22.94
CA LYS A 161 2.42 4.17 22.47
C LYS A 161 1.81 4.11 21.09
N ILE A 162 2.34 3.24 20.22
CA ILE A 162 1.75 2.96 18.92
C ILE A 162 0.38 2.30 19.12
N SER A 163 0.28 1.27 19.96
CA SER A 163 -0.97 0.59 20.25
C SER A 163 -2.04 1.55 20.78
N ASP A 164 -1.71 2.33 21.81
CA ASP A 164 -2.59 3.35 22.40
C ASP A 164 -3.11 4.33 21.34
N LEU A 165 -2.23 4.78 20.44
CA LEU A 165 -2.55 5.71 19.37
C LEU A 165 -3.51 5.11 18.36
N LEU A 166 -3.32 3.84 17.97
CA LEU A 166 -4.23 3.15 17.05
C LEU A 166 -5.61 2.97 17.66
N VAL A 167 -5.67 2.56 18.93
CA VAL A 167 -6.94 2.41 19.66
C VAL A 167 -7.65 3.75 19.82
N LYS A 168 -6.90 4.81 20.14
CA LYS A 168 -7.46 6.17 20.25
C LYS A 168 -8.01 6.70 18.93
N ALA A 169 -7.36 6.40 17.81
CA ALA A 169 -7.77 6.89 16.49
C ALA A 169 -8.87 6.05 15.83
N GLY A 170 -8.86 4.73 16.03
CA GLY A 170 -9.70 3.80 15.26
C GLY A 170 -10.48 2.78 16.10
N GLY A 171 -10.44 2.90 17.43
CA GLY A 171 -11.16 2.06 18.37
C GLY A 171 -10.60 0.65 18.53
N ASN A 172 -11.32 -0.19 19.29
CA ASN A 172 -10.91 -1.56 19.65
C ASN A 172 -10.63 -2.49 18.45
N SER A 173 -11.07 -2.13 17.25
CA SER A 173 -10.79 -2.91 16.04
C SER A 173 -9.29 -3.03 15.75
N TYR A 174 -8.48 -2.08 16.26
CA TYR A 174 -7.04 -2.06 16.08
C TYR A 174 -6.25 -2.87 17.12
N ASN A 175 -6.89 -3.38 18.19
CA ASN A 175 -6.26 -4.29 19.16
C ASN A 175 -5.74 -5.59 18.52
N ARG A 176 -6.22 -5.91 17.31
CA ARG A 176 -5.78 -7.06 16.54
C ARG A 176 -4.45 -6.81 15.82
N PHE A 177 -3.93 -5.59 15.75
CA PHE A 177 -2.61 -5.32 15.18
C PHE A 177 -1.58 -5.33 16.29
N ASP A 178 -0.44 -5.98 16.04
CA ASP A 178 0.65 -6.03 16.99
C ASP A 178 1.79 -5.14 16.48
N PRO A 179 2.02 -3.97 17.11
CA PRO A 179 3.04 -3.03 16.67
C PRO A 179 4.44 -3.37 17.21
N LEU A 180 4.64 -4.49 17.91
CA LEU A 180 5.89 -4.83 18.59
C LEU A 180 7.12 -4.72 17.68
N THR A 181 7.00 -5.17 16.43
CA THR A 181 8.11 -5.18 15.46
C THR A 181 8.21 -3.91 14.62
N TRP A 182 7.19 -3.03 14.64
CA TRP A 182 7.15 -1.88 13.75
C TRP A 182 8.26 -0.85 14.01
N PRO A 183 8.63 -0.52 15.27
CA PRO A 183 9.75 0.37 15.52
C PRO A 183 11.09 -0.17 15.00
N GLU A 184 11.30 -1.48 15.11
CA GLU A 184 12.52 -2.15 14.64
C GLU A 184 12.59 -2.16 13.10
N GLN A 185 11.51 -2.55 12.44
CA GLN A 185 11.40 -2.45 10.98
C GLN A 185 11.58 -1.00 10.49
N ALA A 186 10.99 -0.02 11.19
CA ALA A 186 11.15 1.40 10.88
C ALA A 186 12.59 1.87 11.06
N LYS A 187 13.34 1.32 12.02
CA LYS A 187 14.75 1.64 12.21
C LYS A 187 15.58 1.17 11.02
N LEU A 188 15.38 -0.06 10.56
CA LEU A 188 16.06 -0.60 9.38
C LEU A 188 15.71 0.20 8.11
N ALA A 189 14.44 0.58 7.96
CA ALA A 189 14.00 1.44 6.85
C ALA A 189 14.61 2.84 6.91
N ALA A 190 14.75 3.44 8.10
CA ALA A 190 15.38 4.74 8.31
C ALA A 190 16.90 4.72 8.04
N GLU A 191 17.54 3.55 8.23
CA GLU A 191 18.95 3.31 7.95
C GLU A 191 19.18 2.85 6.49
N GLU A 192 18.14 2.80 5.65
CA GLU A 192 18.17 2.31 4.27
C GLU A 192 18.67 0.85 4.13
N LYS A 193 18.56 0.07 5.19
CA LYS A 193 18.97 -1.34 5.26
C LYS A 193 17.86 -2.27 4.75
N TRP A 194 17.53 -2.13 3.47
CA TRP A 194 16.39 -2.84 2.86
C TRP A 194 16.55 -4.36 2.85
N GLU A 195 17.77 -4.87 2.69
CA GLU A 195 18.05 -6.31 2.73
C GLU A 195 17.86 -6.90 4.13
N GLU A 196 18.33 -6.21 5.17
CA GLU A 196 18.11 -6.63 6.57
C GLU A 196 16.63 -6.54 6.94
N LEU A 197 15.93 -5.49 6.48
CA LEU A 197 14.49 -5.35 6.67
C LEU A 197 13.73 -6.53 6.04
N LYS A 198 14.10 -6.93 4.82
CA LYS A 198 13.46 -8.05 4.14
C LYS A 198 13.68 -9.37 4.88
N LYS A 199 14.91 -9.64 5.34
CA LYS A 199 15.20 -10.83 6.17
C LYS A 199 14.36 -10.86 7.44
N LEU A 200 14.25 -9.71 8.13
CA LEU A 200 13.40 -9.59 9.30
C LEU A 200 11.93 -9.90 8.95
N GLN A 201 11.41 -9.35 7.85
CA GLN A 201 10.03 -9.58 7.38
C GLN A 201 9.78 -11.04 7.00
N ASP A 202 10.76 -11.74 6.41
CA ASP A 202 10.65 -13.16 6.08
C ASP A 202 10.48 -14.05 7.33
N GLU A 203 10.94 -13.60 8.49
CA GLU A 203 10.77 -14.26 9.80
C GLU A 203 9.43 -13.90 10.49
N LEU A 204 8.71 -12.90 9.98
CA LEU A 204 7.45 -12.42 10.53
C LEU A 204 6.24 -13.00 9.80
N LYS A 205 5.08 -12.90 10.44
CA LYS A 205 3.76 -13.21 9.88
C LYS A 205 2.78 -12.08 10.23
N GLY A 206 2.55 -11.18 9.28
CA GLY A 206 1.71 -10.00 9.49
C GLY A 206 2.30 -9.01 10.49
N GLY A 207 3.63 -8.93 10.58
CA GLY A 207 4.34 -8.10 11.55
C GLY A 207 4.49 -8.72 12.96
N ARG A 208 4.11 -9.99 13.15
CA ARG A 208 4.34 -10.74 14.40
C ARG A 208 5.39 -11.81 14.20
N LYS A 209 6.15 -12.15 15.26
CA LYS A 209 7.06 -13.30 15.21
C LYS A 209 6.24 -14.57 14.92
N LYS A 210 6.74 -15.40 14.00
CA LYS A 210 6.13 -16.70 13.65
C LYS A 210 6.03 -17.62 14.86
#